data_AF-A0AAV2YNC7-F1
#
_entry.id   AF-A0AAV2YNC7-F1
#
_cell.length_a   1.000
_cell.length_b   1.000
_cell.length_c   1.000
_cell.angle_alpha   90.00
_cell.angle_beta   90.00
_cell.angle_gamma   90.00
#
_symmetry.space_group_name_H-M   'P 1'
#
loop_
_entity.id
_entity.type
_entity.pdbx_description
1 polymer ?
#
loop_
_entity_poly.entity_id
_entity_poly.type
_entity_poly.pdbx_seq_one_letter_code
_entity_poly.pdbx_strand_id
1 'polypeptide(L)'
;MLIVSPNAPQYTPSGNYLKTKRAGSIMLSWAKATNNGFDYSKKSFFALSPSEVGLTLEVLDSKLPEVTMTHSPNMNADDQTKKVLKIVNSQTSDGHPMLLFKYTGETQVAASLNAGEARALRELLVYSLPRLYGFHSVLEGPLNVDDGGSGNSFGNSTGSRAPRRTGGAAGSNSNAGDWPF
;
A
#
# COMPACT_ATOMS: atom_id res chain seq x y z
N MET A 1 15.84 -6.12 14.90
CA MET A 1 15.78 -5.36 13.63
C MET A 1 14.33 -5.25 13.17
N LEU A 2 13.88 -4.07 12.77
CA LEU A 2 12.59 -3.84 12.10
C LEU A 2 12.78 -3.93 10.58
N ILE A 3 11.88 -4.61 9.89
CA ILE A 3 11.86 -4.77 8.44
C ILE A 3 10.47 -4.37 7.95
N VAL A 4 10.42 -3.58 6.87
CA VAL A 4 9.19 -3.06 6.28
C VAL A 4 9.07 -3.55 4.84
N SER A 5 7.95 -4.17 4.48
CA SER A 5 7.73 -4.71 3.14
C SER A 5 6.31 -4.39 2.65
N PRO A 6 6.15 -3.70 1.51
CA PRO A 6 4.85 -3.56 0.86
C PRO A 6 4.35 -4.91 0.33
N ASN A 7 3.07 -5.17 0.53
CA ASN A 7 2.34 -6.29 -0.06
C ASN A 7 1.31 -5.72 -1.04
N ALA A 8 1.40 -6.14 -2.30
CA ALA A 8 0.50 -5.68 -3.35
C ALA A 8 -0.97 -6.09 -3.10
N PRO A 9 -1.94 -5.29 -3.57
CA PRO A 9 -3.33 -5.70 -3.60
C PRO A 9 -3.52 -6.95 -4.47
N GLN A 10 -4.57 -7.71 -4.17
CA GLN A 10 -4.99 -8.87 -4.96
C GLN A 10 -6.27 -8.55 -5.72
N TYR A 11 -6.34 -9.05 -6.95
CA TYR A 11 -7.47 -8.84 -7.86
C TYR A 11 -8.08 -10.17 -8.27
N THR A 12 -9.36 -10.14 -8.63
CA THR A 12 -10.09 -11.26 -9.21
C THR A 12 -10.78 -10.83 -10.50
N PRO A 13 -10.81 -11.68 -11.54
CA PRO A 13 -11.58 -11.41 -12.74
C PRO A 13 -13.06 -11.24 -12.41
N SER A 14 -13.69 -10.21 -12.99
CA SER A 14 -15.14 -9.99 -12.94
C SER A 14 -15.61 -9.57 -14.34
N GLY A 15 -15.90 -10.57 -15.18
CA GLY A 15 -16.18 -10.32 -16.59
C GLY A 15 -14.99 -9.69 -17.31
N ASN A 16 -15.18 -8.47 -17.81
CA ASN A 16 -14.19 -7.73 -18.60
C ASN A 16 -13.24 -6.83 -17.79
N TYR A 17 -13.34 -6.84 -16.45
CA TYR A 17 -12.48 -6.01 -15.60
C TYR A 17 -11.94 -6.81 -14.41
N LEU A 18 -10.91 -6.27 -13.77
CA LEU A 18 -10.33 -6.79 -12.54
C LEU A 18 -10.96 -6.07 -11.35
N LYS A 19 -11.59 -6.82 -10.45
CA LYS A 19 -12.11 -6.30 -9.18
C LYS A 19 -11.10 -6.54 -8.07
N THR A 20 -10.85 -5.55 -7.22
CA THR A 20 -10.01 -5.71 -6.03
C THR A 20 -10.65 -6.73 -5.08
N LYS A 21 -9.96 -7.84 -4.85
CA LYS A 21 -10.33 -8.89 -3.89
C LYS A 21 -9.86 -8.54 -2.48
N ARG A 22 -8.64 -8.01 -2.37
CA ARG A 22 -8.00 -7.65 -1.11
C ARG A 22 -7.10 -6.44 -1.34
N ALA A 23 -7.22 -5.42 -0.50
CA ALA A 23 -6.29 -4.29 -0.52
C ALA A 23 -4.86 -4.74 -0.18
N GLY A 24 -3.88 -3.95 -0.62
CA GLY A 24 -2.50 -4.12 -0.20
C GLY A 24 -2.32 -3.86 1.31
N SER A 25 -1.14 -4.17 1.81
CA SER A 25 -0.75 -3.87 3.19
C SER A 25 0.73 -3.53 3.28
N ILE A 26 1.18 -2.93 4.38
CA ILE A 26 2.59 -2.85 4.73
C ILE A 26 2.87 -3.89 5.82
N MET A 27 3.68 -4.90 5.51
CA MET A 27 4.12 -5.88 6.49
C MET A 27 5.30 -5.32 7.29
N LEU A 28 5.11 -5.21 8.61
CA LEU A 28 6.18 -4.98 9.56
C LEU A 28 6.62 -6.32 10.14
N SER A 29 7.93 -6.55 10.21
CA SER A 29 8.48 -7.72 10.87
C SER A 29 9.67 -7.39 11.75
N TRP A 30 9.76 -8.09 12.89
CA TRP A 30 10.84 -7.93 13.85
C TRP A 30 11.64 -9.21 13.95
N ALA A 31 12.95 -9.10 13.72
CA ALA A 31 13.92 -10.16 13.98
C ALA A 31 14.64 -9.89 15.31
N LYS A 32 14.76 -10.92 16.15
CA LYS A 32 15.43 -10.85 17.46
C LYS A 32 16.94 -10.75 17.27
N ALA A 33 17.58 -9.88 18.04
CA ALA A 33 19.05 -9.79 18.05
C ALA A 33 19.65 -11.03 18.74
N THR A 34 20.78 -11.50 18.20
CA THR A 34 21.61 -12.57 18.76
C THR A 34 23.06 -12.07 18.85
N ASN A 35 23.93 -12.85 19.50
CA ASN A 35 25.36 -12.49 19.60
C ASN A 35 26.05 -12.37 18.23
N ASN A 36 25.49 -12.98 17.18
CA ASN A 36 26.07 -13.03 15.83
C ASN A 36 25.19 -12.28 14.79
N GLY A 37 24.29 -11.39 15.23
CA GLY A 37 23.44 -10.61 14.33
C GLY A 37 21.95 -10.73 14.66
N PHE A 38 21.14 -11.18 13.71
CA PHE A 38 19.68 -11.29 13.88
C PHE A 38 19.18 -12.68 13.50
N ASP A 39 18.29 -13.23 14.32
CA ASP A 39 17.58 -14.47 14.02
C ASP A 39 16.34 -14.18 13.18
N TYR A 40 16.39 -14.57 11.91
CA TYR A 40 15.30 -14.40 10.96
C TYR A 40 14.32 -15.58 10.93
N SER A 41 14.57 -16.66 11.68
CA SER A 41 13.68 -17.83 11.75
C SER A 41 12.45 -17.58 12.62
N LYS A 42 12.58 -16.73 13.66
CA LYS A 42 11.53 -16.40 14.62
C LYS A 42 11.18 -14.92 14.56
N LYS A 43 10.42 -14.55 13.51
CA LYS A 43 9.95 -13.17 13.33
C LYS A 43 8.57 -12.97 13.94
N SER A 44 8.38 -11.80 14.56
CA SER A 44 7.04 -11.28 14.83
C SER A 44 6.56 -10.47 13.63
N PHE A 45 5.26 -10.53 13.33
CA PHE A 45 4.65 -9.87 12.17
C PHE A 45 3.43 -9.06 12.57
N PHE A 46 3.33 -7.85 12.01
CA PHE A 46 2.16 -6.97 12.10
C PHE A 46 1.92 -6.34 10.72
N ALA A 47 0.72 -6.50 10.16
CA ALA A 47 0.39 -5.94 8.86
C ALA A 47 -0.36 -4.62 9.05
N LEU A 48 0.05 -3.55 8.40
CA LEU A 48 -0.71 -2.30 8.37
C LEU A 48 -1.64 -2.31 7.16
N SER A 49 -2.94 -2.16 7.40
CA SER A 49 -3.91 -1.84 6.37
C SER A 49 -3.65 -0.43 5.79
N PRO A 50 -4.20 -0.08 4.62
CA PRO A 50 -4.02 1.25 4.04
C PRO A 50 -4.43 2.39 4.99
N SER A 51 -5.52 2.22 5.74
CA SER A 51 -5.97 3.21 6.73
C SER A 51 -4.99 3.36 7.89
N GLU A 52 -4.40 2.26 8.36
CA GLU A 52 -3.37 2.28 9.41
C GLU A 52 -2.05 2.87 8.94
N VAL A 53 -1.72 2.70 7.65
CA VAL A 53 -0.62 3.43 7.02
C VAL A 53 -0.88 4.94 7.07
N GLY A 54 -2.11 5.37 6.77
CA GLY A 54 -2.53 6.78 6.93
C GLY A 54 -2.33 7.30 8.36
N LEU A 55 -2.77 6.54 9.37
CA LEU A 55 -2.54 6.91 10.78
C LEU A 55 -1.06 6.97 11.14
N THR A 56 -0.24 6.05 10.60
CA THR A 56 1.21 6.06 10.81
C THR A 56 1.85 7.31 10.20
N LEU A 57 1.38 7.75 9.03
CA LEU A 57 1.81 8.99 8.40
C LEU A 57 1.46 10.22 9.25
N GLU A 58 0.30 10.25 9.89
CA GLU A 58 -0.08 11.34 10.79
C GLU A 58 0.84 11.43 12.03
N VAL A 59 1.36 10.30 12.52
CA VAL A 59 2.40 10.29 13.58
C VAL A 59 3.76 10.76 13.04
N LEU A 60 4.15 10.30 11.85
CA LEU A 60 5.40 10.72 11.18
C LEU A 60 5.42 12.22 10.85
N ASP A 61 4.27 12.79 10.48
CA ASP A 61 4.08 14.21 10.24
C ASP A 61 3.92 15.02 11.54
N SER A 62 4.07 14.37 12.71
CA SER A 62 3.93 14.98 14.04
C SER A 62 2.57 15.63 14.31
N LYS A 63 1.54 15.27 13.54
CA LYS A 63 0.15 15.70 13.78
C LYS A 63 -0.51 14.90 14.89
N LEU A 64 -0.05 13.66 15.09
CA LEU A 64 -0.39 12.82 16.23
C LEU A 64 0.88 12.47 17.04
N PRO A 65 0.82 12.50 18.38
CA PRO A 65 1.98 12.12 19.21
C PRO A 65 2.20 10.60 19.20
N GLU A 66 1.11 9.82 19.12
CA GLU A 66 1.16 8.36 19.09
C GLU A 66 -0.11 7.76 18.46
N VAL A 67 -0.01 6.50 18.05
CA VAL A 67 -1.15 5.66 17.66
C VAL A 67 -0.97 4.25 18.21
N THR A 68 -2.08 3.60 18.58
CA THR A 68 -2.10 2.19 18.98
C THR A 68 -3.11 1.42 18.12
N MET A 69 -2.66 0.32 17.54
CA MET A 69 -3.44 -0.55 16.65
C MET A 69 -3.50 -1.94 17.26
N THR A 70 -4.69 -2.57 17.24
CA THR A 70 -4.90 -3.91 17.79
C THR A 70 -5.48 -4.84 16.75
N HIS A 71 -4.79 -5.94 16.49
CA HIS A 71 -5.16 -6.96 15.53
C HIS A 71 -5.45 -8.27 16.25
N SER A 72 -6.48 -8.98 15.79
CA SER A 72 -6.78 -10.35 16.19
C SER A 72 -6.75 -11.20 14.91
N PRO A 73 -5.61 -11.85 14.56
CA PRO A 73 -5.48 -12.60 13.31
C PRO A 73 -6.56 -13.69 13.16
N ASN A 74 -7.02 -14.21 14.30
CA ASN A 74 -8.10 -15.18 14.42
C ASN A 74 -9.33 -14.56 15.09
N MET A 75 -9.76 -13.37 14.66
CA MET A 75 -10.89 -12.64 15.28
C MET A 75 -12.17 -13.49 15.41
N ASN A 76 -12.35 -14.50 14.57
CA ASN A 76 -13.50 -15.39 14.53
C ASN A 76 -13.19 -16.83 15.01
N ALA A 77 -12.00 -17.10 15.55
CA ALA A 77 -11.67 -18.41 16.13
C ALA A 77 -11.58 -18.31 17.65
N ASP A 78 -11.67 -19.44 18.33
CA ASP A 78 -11.72 -19.52 19.80
C ASP A 78 -10.40 -19.05 20.46
N ASP A 79 -9.28 -19.11 19.75
CA ASP A 79 -7.98 -18.68 20.24
C ASP A 79 -7.68 -17.21 19.87
N GLN A 80 -8.01 -16.31 20.79
CA GLN A 80 -7.84 -14.86 20.62
C GLN A 80 -6.40 -14.41 20.91
N THR A 81 -5.47 -14.76 20.02
CA THR A 81 -4.14 -14.13 20.05
C THR A 81 -4.24 -12.67 19.62
N LYS A 82 -4.08 -11.75 20.57
CA LYS A 82 -4.08 -10.30 20.31
C LYS A 82 -2.68 -9.81 20.01
N LYS A 83 -2.56 -9.03 18.94
CA LYS A 83 -1.34 -8.31 18.56
C LYS A 83 -1.60 -6.83 18.70
N VAL A 84 -0.75 -6.12 19.41
CA VAL A 84 -0.85 -4.67 19.63
C VAL A 84 0.41 -4.02 19.09
N LEU A 85 0.26 -3.03 18.23
CA LEU A 85 1.34 -2.19 17.77
C LEU A 85 1.10 -0.76 18.25
N LYS A 86 2.06 -0.20 18.98
CA LYS A 86 2.07 1.20 19.38
C LYS A 86 3.22 1.92 18.69
N ILE A 87 2.92 3.03 18.02
CA ILE A 87 3.90 3.87 17.32
C ILE A 87 3.88 5.23 18.00
N VAL A 88 5.06 5.70 18.44
CA VAL A 88 5.20 6.90 19.27
C VAL A 88 6.28 7.80 18.69
N ASN A 89 5.98 9.08 18.55
CA ASN A 89 7.00 10.08 18.29
C ASN A 89 7.69 10.45 19.62
N SER A 90 9.00 10.28 19.67
CA SER A 90 9.83 10.40 20.87
C SER A 90 11.09 11.19 20.58
N GLN A 91 11.90 11.42 21.60
CA GLN A 91 13.25 11.96 21.45
C GLN A 91 14.26 11.01 22.08
N THR A 92 15.50 11.02 21.59
CA THR A 92 16.64 10.38 22.25
C THR A 92 17.03 11.16 23.51
N SER A 93 17.91 10.60 24.35
CA SER A 93 18.51 11.31 25.49
C SER A 93 19.15 12.63 25.10
N ASP A 94 19.63 12.71 23.86
CA ASP A 94 20.35 13.85 23.30
C ASP A 94 19.42 14.85 22.61
N GLY A 95 18.09 14.65 22.71
CA GLY A 95 17.06 15.54 22.17
C GLY A 95 16.77 15.36 20.69
N HIS A 96 17.37 14.37 20.01
CA HIS A 96 17.10 14.12 18.59
C HIS A 96 15.76 13.40 18.39
N PRO A 97 14.96 13.76 17.36
CA PRO A 97 13.71 13.06 17.05
C PRO A 97 13.94 11.58 16.76
N MET A 98 13.05 10.75 17.30
CA MET A 98 13.08 9.29 17.17
C MET A 98 11.67 8.75 17.09
N LEU A 99 11.41 7.85 16.15
CA LEU A 99 10.13 7.15 16.06
C LEU A 99 10.26 5.76 16.69
N LEU A 100 9.39 5.44 17.64
CA LEU A 100 9.45 4.18 18.38
C LEU A 100 8.26 3.29 18.04
N PHE A 101 8.56 2.08 17.55
CA PHE A 101 7.59 1.01 17.33
C PHE A 101 7.67 0.03 18.50
N LYS A 102 6.56 -0.20 19.19
CA LYS A 102 6.41 -1.19 20.25
C LYS A 102 5.36 -2.21 19.84
N TYR A 103 5.78 -3.45 19.64
CA TYR A 103 4.89 -4.57 19.33
C TYR A 103 4.74 -5.46 20.56
N THR A 104 3.50 -5.83 20.85
CA THR A 104 3.12 -6.77 21.90
C THR A 104 2.24 -7.86 21.28
N GLY A 105 2.74 -9.08 21.22
CA GLY A 105 1.97 -10.28 20.86
C GLY A 105 2.49 -11.46 21.66
N GLU A 106 2.79 -12.59 20.99
CA GLU A 106 3.52 -13.72 21.60
C GLU A 106 4.87 -13.30 22.19
N THR A 107 5.51 -12.30 21.58
CA THR A 107 6.71 -11.66 22.10
C THR A 107 6.52 -10.16 22.17
N GLN A 108 7.24 -9.53 23.09
CA GLN A 108 7.33 -8.08 23.16
C GLN A 108 8.64 -7.65 22.51
N VAL A 109 8.55 -6.81 21.49
CA VAL A 109 9.70 -6.28 20.76
C VAL A 109 9.51 -4.80 20.48
N ALA A 110 10.61 -4.07 20.47
CA ALA A 110 10.61 -2.67 20.11
C ALA A 110 11.71 -2.38 19.09
N ALA A 111 11.47 -1.38 18.26
CA ALA A 111 12.46 -0.83 17.35
C ALA A 111 12.32 0.69 17.29
N SER A 112 13.44 1.39 17.44
CA SER A 112 13.52 2.82 17.21
C SER A 112 14.06 3.09 15.82
N LEU A 113 13.54 4.13 15.19
CA LEU A 113 14.07 4.72 13.96
C LEU A 113 14.57 6.13 14.28
N ASN A 114 15.77 6.45 13.83
CA ASN A 114 16.27 7.83 13.85
C ASN A 114 15.54 8.69 12.81
N ALA A 115 15.80 10.01 12.81
CA ALA A 115 15.16 10.95 11.90
C ALA A 115 15.33 10.60 10.41
N GLY A 116 16.51 10.09 10.01
CA GLY A 116 16.78 9.70 8.62
C GLY A 116 15.99 8.45 8.20
N GLU A 117 15.95 7.44 9.06
CA GLU A 117 15.17 6.21 8.84
C GLU A 117 13.67 6.50 8.84
N ALA A 118 13.20 7.34 9.76
CA ALA A 118 11.80 7.78 9.81
C ALA A 118 11.41 8.55 8.54
N ARG A 119 12.30 9.39 8.01
CA ARG A 119 12.09 10.09 6.73
C ARG A 119 11.98 9.10 5.57
N ALA A 120 12.87 8.12 5.48
CA ALA A 120 12.82 7.09 4.44
C ALA A 120 11.53 6.25 4.52
N LEU A 121 11.13 5.87 5.74
CA LEU A 121 9.86 5.18 5.96
C LEU A 121 8.67 6.02 5.50
N ARG A 122 8.62 7.30 5.86
CA ARG A 122 7.56 8.21 5.43
C ARG A 122 7.40 8.24 3.92
N GLU A 123 8.49 8.44 3.19
CA GLU A 123 8.45 8.48 1.72
C GLU A 123 7.99 7.15 1.13
N LEU A 124 8.45 6.02 1.68
CA LEU A 124 7.95 4.70 1.28
C LEU A 124 6.44 4.56 1.51
N LEU A 125 5.94 4.99 2.67
CA LEU A 125 4.52 4.89 3.00
C LEU A 125 3.65 5.79 2.12
N VAL A 126 4.07 7.05 1.87
CA VAL A 126 3.37 7.97 0.96
C VAL A 126 3.33 7.41 -0.46
N TYR A 127 4.46 6.90 -0.96
CA TYR A 127 4.55 6.28 -2.28
C TYR A 127 3.67 5.01 -2.41
N SER A 128 3.61 4.23 -1.33
CA SER A 128 2.89 2.95 -1.31
C SER A 128 1.39 3.13 -1.19
N LEU A 129 0.91 4.11 -0.41
CA LEU A 129 -0.50 4.25 -0.04
C LEU A 129 -1.49 4.17 -1.22
N PRO A 130 -1.35 4.96 -2.31
CA PRO A 130 -2.25 4.83 -3.47
C PRO A 130 -2.15 3.45 -4.15
N ARG A 131 -0.97 2.82 -4.12
CA ARG A 131 -0.77 1.47 -4.67
C ARG A 131 -1.43 0.40 -3.82
N LEU A 132 -1.46 0.56 -2.49
CA LEU A 132 -2.15 -0.37 -1.60
C LEU A 132 -3.67 -0.37 -1.84
N TYR A 133 -4.26 0.79 -2.17
CA TYR A 133 -5.66 0.87 -2.59
C TYR A 133 -5.90 0.40 -4.03
N GLY A 134 -4.84 0.18 -4.81
CA GLY A 134 -4.96 -0.21 -6.21
C GLY A 134 -5.16 0.95 -7.18
N PHE A 135 -5.03 2.21 -6.76
CA PHE A 135 -5.30 3.39 -7.62
C PHE A 135 -4.39 3.42 -8.85
N HIS A 136 -3.18 2.90 -8.72
CA HIS A 136 -2.22 2.76 -9.82
C HIS A 136 -2.78 1.97 -11.00
N SER A 137 -3.63 0.96 -10.80
CA SER A 137 -4.17 0.18 -11.92
C SER A 137 -5.12 0.98 -12.81
N VAL A 138 -5.62 2.12 -12.33
CA VAL A 138 -6.47 3.05 -13.09
C VAL A 138 -5.65 4.24 -13.57
N LEU A 139 -4.84 4.83 -12.68
CA LEU A 139 -4.08 6.05 -12.96
C LEU A 139 -2.88 5.83 -13.89
N GLU A 140 -2.27 4.65 -13.84
CA GLU A 140 -1.13 4.27 -14.70
C GLU A 140 -1.61 3.43 -15.91
N GLY A 141 -2.91 3.47 -16.22
CA GLY A 141 -3.49 2.87 -17.43
C GLY A 141 -2.90 3.44 -18.73
N PRO A 142 -3.33 2.94 -19.90
CA PRO A 142 -2.86 3.44 -21.18
C PRO A 142 -2.94 4.97 -21.23
N LEU A 143 -1.87 5.63 -21.68
CA LEU A 143 -1.84 7.09 -21.80
C LEU A 143 -3.05 7.54 -22.61
N ASN A 144 -3.84 8.47 -22.07
CA ASN A 144 -4.82 9.20 -22.86
C ASN A 144 -4.03 10.11 -23.80
N VAL A 145 -3.77 9.61 -25.01
CA VAL A 145 -3.26 10.42 -26.10
C VAL A 145 -4.48 11.10 -26.72
N ASP A 146 -4.69 12.36 -26.36
CA ASP A 146 -5.53 13.24 -27.16
C ASP A 146 -4.80 13.43 -28.49
N ASP A 147 -5.12 12.60 -29.49
CA ASP A 147 -4.76 12.91 -30.87
C ASP A 147 -5.47 14.24 -31.19
N GLY A 148 -4.71 15.33 -31.17
CA GLY A 148 -5.15 16.71 -31.40
C GLY A 148 -5.67 16.94 -32.82
N GLY A 149 -6.69 16.20 -33.23
CA GLY A 149 -7.44 16.34 -34.46
C GLY A 149 -8.66 17.22 -34.25
N SER A 150 -8.49 18.50 -34.59
CA SER A 150 -9.52 19.52 -34.77
C SER A 150 -10.87 19.03 -35.32
N GLY A 151 -11.94 19.55 -34.70
CA GLY A 151 -13.31 19.82 -35.16
C GLY A 151 -13.84 19.29 -36.51
N ASN A 152 -15.09 18.80 -36.45
CA ASN A 152 -16.12 18.78 -37.51
C ASN A 152 -15.66 18.84 -38.98
N SER A 153 -15.81 17.73 -39.73
CA SER A 153 -16.44 17.82 -41.05
C SER A 153 -16.96 16.47 -41.55
N PHE A 154 -18.24 16.48 -41.92
CA PHE A 154 -18.87 15.56 -42.86
C PHE A 154 -18.14 15.62 -44.22
N GLY A 155 -18.08 14.50 -44.97
CA GLY A 155 -17.82 14.55 -46.43
C GLY A 155 -16.79 13.56 -47.00
N ASN A 156 -17.32 12.45 -47.53
CA ASN A 156 -16.94 11.63 -48.70
C ASN A 156 -15.58 11.78 -49.45
N SER A 157 -15.09 10.61 -49.94
CA SER A 157 -14.16 10.33 -51.06
C SER A 157 -12.66 10.64 -50.86
N THR A 158 -11.65 9.87 -51.31
CA THR A 158 -11.55 8.70 -52.20
C THR A 158 -10.16 8.07 -52.03
N GLY A 159 -10.08 6.74 -51.98
CA GLY A 159 -8.98 5.93 -52.54
C GLY A 159 -7.59 5.94 -51.88
N SER A 160 -7.27 4.88 -51.12
CA SER A 160 -6.25 3.87 -51.51
C SER A 160 -6.00 2.87 -50.38
N ARG A 161 -5.84 1.61 -50.76
CA ARG A 161 -5.98 0.40 -49.94
C ARG A 161 -4.77 0.14 -49.02
N ALA A 162 -5.04 -0.26 -47.77
CA ALA A 162 -4.20 -1.16 -46.98
C ALA A 162 -5.11 -2.10 -46.15
N PRO A 163 -4.68 -3.34 -45.83
CA PRO A 163 -5.59 -4.49 -45.76
C PRO A 163 -6.38 -4.60 -44.45
N ARG A 164 -7.64 -5.01 -44.62
CA ARG A 164 -8.56 -5.50 -43.59
C ARG A 164 -7.88 -6.59 -42.74
N ARG A 165 -7.80 -6.35 -41.44
CA ARG A 165 -8.01 -7.40 -40.43
C ARG A 165 -9.45 -7.30 -39.93
N THR A 166 -10.24 -8.30 -40.31
CA THR A 166 -11.63 -8.53 -39.94
C THR A 166 -11.76 -9.19 -38.57
N GLY A 167 -12.70 -8.70 -37.76
CA GLY A 167 -13.21 -9.27 -36.50
C GLY A 167 -12.74 -8.47 -35.28
N GLY A 168 -13.46 -7.45 -34.79
CA GLY A 168 -14.78 -7.51 -34.12
C GLY A 168 -14.51 -7.68 -32.61
N ALA A 169 -14.78 -6.73 -31.71
CA ALA A 169 -15.95 -5.87 -31.59
C ALA A 169 -15.60 -4.47 -31.08
N ALA A 170 -16.37 -3.50 -31.58
CA ALA A 170 -16.47 -2.16 -31.07
C ALA A 170 -17.18 -2.12 -29.71
N GLY A 171 -16.83 -1.11 -28.91
CA GLY A 171 -17.73 -0.55 -27.91
C GLY A 171 -17.70 -1.21 -26.53
N SER A 172 -16.97 -0.59 -25.61
CA SER A 172 -17.45 -0.40 -24.25
C SER A 172 -16.58 0.64 -23.60
N ASN A 173 -17.22 1.69 -23.09
CA ASN A 173 -16.68 2.68 -22.18
C ASN A 173 -15.55 2.14 -21.31
N SER A 174 -14.52 2.95 -21.13
CA SER A 174 -13.65 2.91 -19.96
C SER A 174 -14.52 2.98 -18.71
N ASN A 175 -14.96 1.82 -18.23
CA ASN A 175 -15.53 1.70 -16.90
C ASN A 175 -14.39 2.00 -15.93
N ALA A 176 -14.35 3.25 -15.46
CA ALA A 176 -13.68 3.57 -14.21
C ALA A 176 -14.12 2.51 -13.20
N GLY A 177 -13.15 1.77 -12.67
CA GLY A 177 -13.41 0.74 -11.68
C GLY A 177 -14.20 1.36 -10.53
N ASP A 178 -15.37 0.81 -10.26
CA ASP A 178 -16.28 1.33 -9.25
C ASP A 178 -15.60 1.28 -7.87
N TRP A 179 -15.62 2.41 -7.16
CA TRP A 179 -14.87 2.59 -5.91
C TRP A 179 -15.64 2.00 -4.73
N PRO A 180 -14.99 1.30 -3.77
CA PRO A 180 -15.65 0.76 -2.60
C PRO A 180 -15.64 1.75 -1.44
N PHE A 181 -16.22 2.94 -1.65
CA PHE A 181 -16.68 3.80 -0.56
C PHE A 181 -18.20 3.80 -0.55
#